data_AF-A0A8T6VL74-F1
#
_entry.id   AF-A0A8T6VL74-F1
#
_cell.length_a   1.000
_cell.length_b   1.000
_cell.length_c   1.000
_cell.angle_alpha   90.00
_cell.angle_beta   90.00
_cell.angle_gamma   90.00
#
_symmetry.space_group_name_H-M   'P 1'
#
loop_
_entity.id
_entity.type
_entity.pdbx_description
1 polymer ?
#
loop_
_entity_poly.entity_id
_entity_poly.type
_entity_poly.pdbx_seq_one_letter_code
_entity_poly.pdbx_strand_id
1 'polypeptide(L)'
;MGIVEPLVAFVVSFLFLGVMVYKRVGLGITLTFTATAFSLLSLDSNIIADVFWETMSDSITISLLLATFGIMLLSQLYKETQFAEMLSQSLSEILKNSKLVVSVLPAIVGLLPVPGGALMSAPMVEAEADKLALKKDRQTYVNIWFRHTIFPIYPMSSFFLLAVALTGVSVVSLITRQMPVVVAMVILGFLIGFWRVASVRHEPSKDGLGTNFKVLLKAFAPILVMILAIVAFNIVRAGEAFNPFVIPIDATYDVSIAALFGLVGILLIAKPRLDTLLRP
;
A
#
# COMPACT_ATOMS: atom_id res chain seq x y z
N MET A 1 4.04 40.21 -2.30
CA MET A 1 3.97 39.39 -3.52
C MET A 1 5.24 38.57 -3.65
N GLY A 2 5.11 37.26 -3.89
CA GLY A 2 6.23 36.34 -4.08
C GLY A 2 7.21 36.81 -5.17
N ILE A 3 8.43 36.25 -5.13
CA ILE A 3 9.56 36.70 -5.97
C ILE A 3 9.24 36.58 -7.47
N VAL A 4 8.46 35.58 -7.86
CA VAL A 4 8.05 35.31 -9.24
C VAL A 4 6.57 34.92 -9.32
N GLU A 5 6.01 34.91 -10.54
CA GLU A 5 4.67 34.39 -10.76
C GLU A 5 4.55 32.92 -10.28
N PRO A 6 3.44 32.52 -9.60
CA PRO A 6 3.29 31.18 -9.02
C PRO A 6 3.49 30.03 -10.02
N LEU A 7 3.09 30.21 -11.27
CA LEU A 7 3.27 29.21 -12.32
C LEU A 7 4.74 29.02 -12.67
N VAL A 8 5.52 30.11 -12.70
CA VAL A 8 6.97 30.07 -12.92
C VAL A 8 7.66 29.43 -11.72
N ALA A 9 7.27 29.81 -10.48
CA ALA A 9 7.77 29.19 -9.26
C ALA A 9 7.55 27.67 -9.27
N PHE A 10 6.35 27.23 -9.66
CA PHE A 10 6.00 25.81 -9.75
C PHE A 10 6.88 25.06 -10.73
N VAL A 11 7.04 25.58 -11.96
CA VAL A 11 7.88 24.95 -13.00
C VAL A 11 9.34 24.88 -12.54
N VAL A 12 9.88 25.96 -11.98
CA VAL A 12 11.27 26.01 -11.48
C VAL A 12 11.48 24.99 -10.35
N SER A 13 10.56 24.91 -9.39
CA SER A 13 10.64 23.92 -8.31
C SER A 13 10.51 22.49 -8.81
N PHE A 14 9.69 22.22 -9.83
CA PHE A 14 9.60 20.90 -10.45
C PHE A 14 10.88 20.50 -11.19
N LEU A 15 11.53 21.45 -11.87
CA LEU A 15 12.84 21.21 -12.48
C LEU A 15 13.90 20.94 -11.40
N PHE A 16 13.88 21.71 -10.31
CA PHE A 16 14.77 21.48 -9.16
C PHE A 16 14.57 20.08 -8.55
N LEU A 17 13.32 19.66 -8.35
CA LEU A 17 12.98 18.29 -7.93
C LEU A 17 13.59 17.25 -8.87
N GLY A 18 13.41 17.43 -10.18
CA GLY A 18 13.96 16.54 -11.21
C GLY A 18 15.49 16.42 -11.15
N VAL A 19 16.18 17.55 -10.95
CA VAL A 19 17.65 17.58 -10.80
C VAL A 19 18.11 16.86 -9.53
N MET A 20 17.43 17.07 -8.40
CA MET A 20 17.75 16.42 -7.13
C MET A 20 17.54 14.89 -7.21
N VAL A 21 16.42 14.45 -7.81
CA VAL A 21 16.14 13.03 -8.07
C VAL A 21 17.17 12.44 -9.03
N TYR A 22 17.54 13.15 -10.10
CA TYR A 22 18.56 12.70 -11.05
C TYR A 22 19.93 12.51 -10.39
N LYS A 23 20.29 13.42 -9.46
CA LYS A 23 21.50 13.30 -8.63
C LYS A 23 21.40 12.23 -7.53
N ARG A 24 20.30 11.49 -7.46
CA ARG A 24 20.04 10.43 -6.47
C ARG A 24 20.12 10.95 -5.02
N VAL A 25 19.77 12.22 -4.80
CA VAL A 25 19.61 12.76 -3.44
C VAL A 25 18.43 12.06 -2.79
N GLY A 26 18.52 11.73 -1.50
CA GLY A 26 17.46 11.04 -0.78
C GLY A 26 16.11 11.74 -0.95
N LEU A 27 15.03 10.97 -1.11
CA LEU A 27 13.70 11.50 -1.43
C LEU A 27 13.19 12.47 -0.36
N GLY A 28 13.41 12.19 0.93
CA GLY A 28 13.01 13.10 2.02
C GLY A 28 13.67 14.47 1.90
N ILE A 29 15.00 14.51 1.72
CA ILE A 29 15.76 15.75 1.50
C ILE A 29 15.25 16.46 0.26
N THR A 30 15.12 15.73 -0.84
CA THR A 30 14.68 16.25 -2.13
C THR A 30 13.30 16.93 -2.04
N LEU A 31 12.34 16.28 -1.39
CA LEU A 31 10.99 16.83 -1.20
C LEU A 31 10.99 18.05 -0.28
N THR A 32 11.71 18.01 0.85
CA THR A 32 11.79 19.16 1.77
C THR A 32 12.40 20.38 1.08
N PHE A 33 13.56 20.23 0.43
CA PHE A 33 14.20 21.35 -0.26
C PHE A 33 13.36 21.86 -1.45
N THR A 34 12.66 20.98 -2.15
CA THR A 34 11.76 21.40 -3.24
C THR A 34 10.58 22.21 -2.69
N ALA A 35 9.97 21.77 -1.59
CA ALA A 35 8.88 22.50 -0.94
C ALA A 35 9.35 23.85 -0.40
N THR A 36 10.53 23.91 0.22
CA THR A 36 11.14 25.17 0.68
C THR A 36 11.45 26.09 -0.50
N ALA A 37 12.03 25.59 -1.59
CA ALA A 37 12.29 26.38 -2.79
C ALA A 37 11.00 26.93 -3.40
N PHE A 38 9.95 26.11 -3.50
CA PHE A 38 8.65 26.55 -3.99
C PHE A 38 8.04 27.64 -3.10
N SER A 39 8.09 27.45 -1.78
CA SER A 39 7.61 28.43 -0.81
C SER A 39 8.35 29.77 -0.93
N LEU A 40 9.68 29.75 -1.01
CA LEU A 40 10.49 30.96 -1.18
C LEU A 40 10.22 31.72 -2.48
N LEU A 41 9.90 31.00 -3.56
CA LEU A 41 9.64 31.61 -4.87
C LEU A 41 8.21 32.12 -5.01
N SER A 42 7.23 31.44 -4.40
CA SER A 42 5.80 31.70 -4.61
C SER A 42 5.14 32.50 -3.49
N LEU A 43 5.70 32.53 -2.27
CA LEU A 43 5.09 33.16 -1.10
C LEU A 43 5.91 34.35 -0.61
N ASP A 44 5.24 35.23 0.15
CA ASP A 44 5.91 36.33 0.84
C ASP A 44 6.67 35.84 2.08
N SER A 45 7.86 36.38 2.32
CA SER A 45 8.74 35.89 3.40
C SER A 45 8.12 35.98 4.80
N ASN A 46 7.16 36.87 5.01
CA ASN A 46 6.43 37.03 6.27
C ASN A 46 5.42 35.91 6.55
N ILE A 47 4.88 35.25 5.52
CA ILE A 47 3.87 34.18 5.68
C ILE A 47 4.48 32.77 5.66
N ILE A 48 5.73 32.62 5.21
CA ILE A 48 6.38 31.30 5.08
C ILE A 48 6.44 30.57 6.42
N ALA A 49 6.75 31.29 7.50
CA ALA A 49 6.83 30.70 8.84
C ALA A 49 5.45 30.22 9.33
N ASP A 50 4.41 31.02 9.09
CA ASP A 50 3.04 30.69 9.45
C ASP A 50 2.54 29.47 8.67
N VAL A 51 2.75 29.44 7.35
CA VAL A 51 2.38 28.30 6.48
C VAL A 51 3.14 27.03 6.90
N PHE A 52 4.42 27.15 7.25
CA PHE A 52 5.19 26.02 7.77
C PHE A 52 4.58 25.48 9.07
N TRP A 53 4.25 26.36 10.01
CA TRP A 53 3.66 25.97 11.29
C TRP A 53 2.27 25.36 11.12
N GLU A 54 1.45 25.96 10.26
CA GLU A 54 0.12 25.47 9.91
C GLU A 54 0.21 24.08 9.29
N THR A 55 1.13 23.87 8.34
CA THR A 55 1.34 22.56 7.70
C THR A 55 1.83 21.50 8.70
N MET A 56 2.74 21.85 9.62
CA MET A 56 3.24 20.89 10.61
C MET A 56 2.21 20.55 11.70
N SER A 57 1.32 21.50 12.03
CA SER A 57 0.29 21.34 13.07
C SER A 57 -1.05 20.87 12.50
N ASP A 58 -1.19 20.80 11.18
CA ASP A 58 -2.39 20.34 10.50
C ASP A 58 -2.70 18.88 10.86
N SER A 59 -3.95 18.63 11.25
CA SER A 59 -4.37 17.32 11.74
C SER A 59 -4.34 16.25 10.64
N ILE A 60 -4.60 16.63 9.38
CA ILE A 60 -4.51 15.71 8.24
C ILE A 60 -3.05 15.30 8.02
N THR A 61 -2.13 16.26 8.06
CA THR A 61 -0.69 16.02 7.93
C THR A 61 -0.18 15.09 9.03
N ILE A 62 -0.53 15.37 10.30
CA ILE A 62 -0.17 14.52 11.44
C ILE A 62 -0.76 13.11 11.27
N SER A 63 -2.02 13.00 10.87
CA SER A 63 -2.64 11.70 10.65
C SER A 63 -1.99 10.91 9.52
N LEU A 64 -1.69 11.53 8.38
CA LEU A 64 -1.00 10.86 7.27
C LEU A 64 0.40 10.38 7.68
N LEU A 65 1.11 11.16 8.51
CA LEU A 65 2.40 10.80 9.07
C LEU A 65 2.27 9.57 9.99
N LEU A 66 1.35 9.61 10.95
CA LEU A 66 1.12 8.51 11.90
C LEU A 66 0.65 7.23 11.18
N ALA A 67 -0.27 7.35 10.23
CA ALA A 67 -0.73 6.23 9.40
C ALA A 67 0.42 5.62 8.62
N THR A 68 1.19 6.44 7.89
CA THR A 68 2.32 5.96 7.09
C THR A 68 3.38 5.29 7.96
N PHE A 69 3.72 5.90 9.10
CA PHE A 69 4.64 5.31 10.07
C PHE A 69 4.13 3.97 10.60
N GLY A 70 2.85 3.88 11.00
CA GLY A 70 2.24 2.64 11.48
C GLY A 70 2.21 1.53 10.42
N ILE A 71 1.91 1.87 9.17
CA ILE A 71 1.96 0.94 8.03
C ILE A 71 3.39 0.45 7.78
N MET A 72 4.39 1.34 7.87
CA MET A 72 5.80 0.97 7.75
C MET A 72 6.27 0.05 8.87
N LEU A 73 5.84 0.30 10.12
CA LEU A 73 6.11 -0.60 11.24
C LEU A 73 5.46 -1.97 11.03
N LEU A 74 4.20 -2.00 10.59
CA LEU A 74 3.48 -3.23 10.29
C LEU A 74 4.21 -4.04 9.22
N SER A 75 4.67 -3.36 8.18
CA SER A 75 5.54 -3.91 7.14
C SER A 75 6.79 -4.57 7.71
N GLN A 76 7.52 -3.87 8.58
CA GLN A 76 8.75 -4.40 9.16
C GLN A 76 8.44 -5.64 10.02
N LEU A 77 7.35 -5.64 10.78
CA LEU A 77 6.90 -6.81 11.54
C LEU A 77 6.54 -7.98 10.63
N TYR A 78 5.87 -7.75 9.50
CA TYR A 78 5.56 -8.81 8.53
C TYR A 78 6.82 -9.49 7.97
N LYS A 79 7.88 -8.70 7.75
CA LYS A 79 9.19 -9.19 7.31
C LYS A 79 9.90 -9.99 8.40
N GLU A 80 10.06 -9.40 9.58
CA GLU A 80 10.84 -10.01 10.67
C GLU A 80 10.16 -11.26 11.26
N THR A 81 8.83 -11.32 11.20
CA THR A 81 8.05 -12.48 11.68
C THR A 81 7.87 -13.57 10.62
N GLN A 82 8.36 -13.35 9.39
CA GLN A 82 8.19 -14.22 8.22
C GLN A 82 6.72 -14.46 7.81
N PHE A 83 5.80 -13.58 8.23
CA PHE A 83 4.39 -13.68 7.89
C PHE A 83 4.17 -13.44 6.39
N ALA A 84 5.01 -12.62 5.77
CA ALA A 84 4.97 -12.35 4.34
C ALA A 84 5.25 -13.62 3.51
N GLU A 85 6.25 -14.40 3.91
CA GLU A 85 6.62 -15.67 3.30
C GLU A 85 5.56 -16.74 3.58
N MET A 86 5.06 -16.84 4.82
CA MET A 86 3.99 -17.79 5.18
C MET A 86 2.71 -17.55 4.35
N LEU A 87 2.29 -16.29 4.21
CA LEU A 87 1.17 -15.91 3.35
C LEU A 87 1.35 -16.41 1.92
N SER A 88 2.54 -16.13 1.37
CA SER A 88 2.88 -16.43 -0.01
C SER A 88 2.90 -17.94 -0.26
N GLN A 89 3.51 -18.71 0.64
CA GLN A 89 3.59 -20.18 0.55
C GLN A 89 2.21 -20.83 0.70
N SER A 90 1.47 -20.47 1.75
CA SER A 90 0.13 -21.03 1.98
C SER A 90 -0.84 -20.75 0.82
N LEU A 91 -0.76 -19.56 0.23
CA LEU A 91 -1.56 -19.21 -0.94
C LEU A 91 -1.19 -20.05 -2.16
N SER A 92 0.10 -20.22 -2.42
CA SER A 92 0.58 -21.06 -3.53
C SER A 92 0.11 -22.50 -3.40
N GLU A 93 0.06 -23.04 -2.18
CA GLU A 93 -0.39 -24.41 -1.92
C GLU A 93 -1.91 -24.58 -2.04
N ILE A 94 -2.69 -23.53 -1.74
CA ILE A 94 -4.15 -23.54 -1.91
C ILE A 94 -4.55 -23.47 -3.40
N LEU A 95 -3.77 -22.73 -4.20
CA LEU A 95 -4.05 -22.49 -5.60
C LEU A 95 -3.56 -23.64 -6.49
N LYS A 96 -4.49 -24.37 -7.11
CA LYS A 96 -4.21 -25.55 -7.94
C LYS A 96 -3.78 -25.26 -9.38
N ASN A 97 -3.54 -24.00 -9.76
CA ASN A 97 -3.30 -23.60 -11.14
C ASN A 97 -2.17 -22.57 -11.21
N SER A 98 -1.09 -22.87 -11.93
CA SER A 98 0.07 -21.98 -12.04
C SER A 98 -0.29 -20.59 -12.55
N LYS A 99 -1.25 -20.45 -13.47
CA LYS A 99 -1.68 -19.13 -13.95
C LYS A 99 -2.27 -18.29 -12.82
N LEU A 100 -3.05 -18.93 -11.93
CA LEU A 100 -3.61 -18.26 -10.76
C LEU A 100 -2.52 -17.97 -9.74
N VAL A 101 -1.59 -18.89 -9.48
CA VAL A 101 -0.48 -18.62 -8.54
C VAL A 101 0.34 -17.42 -9.02
N VAL A 102 0.77 -17.43 -10.28
CA VAL A 102 1.56 -16.34 -10.90
C VAL A 102 0.81 -15.00 -10.95
N SER A 103 -0.52 -15.01 -10.89
CA SER A 103 -1.33 -13.77 -10.87
C SER A 103 -1.66 -13.28 -9.46
N VAL A 104 -2.06 -14.17 -8.56
CA VAL A 104 -2.56 -13.81 -7.23
C VAL A 104 -1.40 -13.60 -6.26
N LEU A 105 -0.32 -14.37 -6.40
CA LEU A 105 0.84 -14.26 -5.50
C LEU A 105 1.46 -12.85 -5.53
N PRO A 106 1.78 -12.25 -6.70
CA PRO A 106 2.28 -10.87 -6.72
C PRO A 106 1.28 -9.87 -6.15
N ALA A 107 -0.03 -10.09 -6.36
CA ALA A 107 -1.07 -9.20 -5.85
C ALA A 107 -1.13 -9.22 -4.32
N ILE A 108 -1.05 -10.40 -3.69
CA ILE A 108 -0.97 -10.52 -2.23
C ILE A 108 0.34 -9.93 -1.70
N VAL A 109 1.46 -10.17 -2.37
CA VAL A 109 2.73 -9.53 -2.00
C VAL A 109 2.70 -8.02 -2.20
N GLY A 110 1.91 -7.52 -3.15
CA GLY A 110 1.62 -6.10 -3.34
C GLY A 110 0.75 -5.49 -2.24
N LEU A 111 -0.14 -6.28 -1.63
CA LEU A 111 -0.87 -5.89 -0.42
C LEU A 111 0.03 -5.86 0.81
N LEU A 112 1.11 -6.63 0.83
CA LEU A 112 2.01 -6.61 1.96
C LEU A 112 2.84 -5.32 1.91
N PRO A 113 2.83 -4.48 2.96
CA PRO A 113 3.55 -3.20 2.93
C PRO A 113 5.08 -3.36 3.00
N VAL A 114 5.63 -4.55 2.72
CA VAL A 114 7.06 -4.88 2.88
C VAL A 114 7.96 -4.25 1.81
N PRO A 115 9.07 -3.58 2.21
CA PRO A 115 10.09 -3.16 1.27
C PRO A 115 10.72 -4.38 0.59
N GLY A 116 10.95 -4.28 -0.71
CA GLY A 116 11.53 -5.39 -1.48
C GLY A 116 10.53 -6.51 -1.84
N GLY A 117 9.22 -6.30 -1.70
CA GLY A 117 8.21 -7.30 -2.07
C GLY A 117 8.37 -7.91 -3.47
N ALA A 118 8.81 -7.14 -4.47
CA ALA A 118 9.10 -7.68 -5.81
C ALA A 118 10.27 -8.68 -5.82
N LEU A 119 11.28 -8.49 -4.98
CA LEU A 119 12.41 -9.40 -4.82
C LEU A 119 11.97 -10.67 -4.05
N MET A 120 11.06 -10.52 -3.10
CA MET A 120 10.48 -11.65 -2.34
C MET A 120 9.57 -12.52 -3.21
N SER A 121 8.71 -11.91 -4.04
CA SER A 121 7.81 -12.64 -4.95
C SER A 121 8.53 -13.22 -6.16
N ALA A 122 9.62 -12.62 -6.61
CA ALA A 122 10.36 -13.04 -7.80
C ALA A 122 10.67 -14.55 -7.86
N PRO A 123 11.35 -15.18 -6.87
CA PRO A 123 11.69 -16.60 -6.95
C PRO A 123 10.45 -17.51 -6.96
N MET A 124 9.37 -17.11 -6.28
CA MET A 124 8.13 -17.89 -6.21
C MET A 124 7.34 -17.80 -7.53
N VAL A 125 7.28 -16.59 -8.12
CA VAL A 125 6.67 -16.36 -9.42
C VAL A 125 7.45 -17.07 -10.51
N GLU A 126 8.78 -17.01 -10.48
CA GLU A 126 9.67 -17.70 -11.42
C GLU A 126 9.44 -19.22 -11.38
N ALA A 127 9.40 -19.83 -10.20
CA ALA A 127 9.17 -21.27 -10.04
C ALA A 127 7.85 -21.76 -10.66
N GLU A 128 6.79 -20.95 -10.62
CA GLU A 128 5.49 -21.28 -11.22
C GLU A 128 5.38 -20.87 -12.69
N ALA A 129 6.06 -19.78 -13.08
CA ALA A 129 6.07 -19.31 -14.44
C ALA A 129 6.94 -20.18 -15.36
N ASP A 130 7.99 -20.80 -14.84
CA ASP A 130 8.81 -21.79 -15.55
C ASP A 130 7.98 -23.04 -15.89
N LYS A 131 7.07 -23.49 -15.01
CA LYS A 131 6.12 -24.57 -15.30
C LYS A 131 5.18 -24.24 -16.46
N LEU A 132 4.84 -22.96 -16.61
CA LEU A 132 4.05 -22.44 -17.73
C LEU A 132 4.87 -22.19 -19.00
N ALA A 133 6.18 -22.47 -18.98
CA ALA A 133 7.14 -22.14 -20.04
C ALA A 133 7.08 -20.66 -20.46
N LEU A 134 6.85 -19.75 -19.50
CA LEU A 134 6.86 -18.32 -19.77
C LEU A 134 8.29 -17.83 -20.01
N LYS A 135 8.47 -17.00 -21.04
CA LYS A 135 9.71 -16.26 -21.28
C LYS A 135 9.98 -15.27 -20.14
N LYS A 136 11.27 -14.98 -19.87
CA LYS A 136 11.69 -14.12 -18.73
C LYS A 136 11.08 -12.72 -18.74
N ASP A 137 10.89 -12.10 -19.91
CA ASP A 137 10.17 -10.84 -20.08
C ASP A 137 8.72 -10.91 -19.57
N ARG A 138 8.01 -12.01 -19.89
CA ARG A 138 6.65 -12.25 -19.38
C ARG A 138 6.62 -12.55 -17.89
N GLN A 139 7.63 -13.24 -17.34
CA GLN A 139 7.76 -13.49 -15.90
C GLN A 139 7.89 -12.17 -15.12
N THR A 140 8.74 -11.26 -15.61
CA THR A 140 8.88 -9.92 -15.05
C THR A 140 7.58 -9.12 -15.19
N TYR A 141 6.92 -9.19 -16.35
CA TYR A 141 5.64 -8.52 -16.59
C TYR A 141 4.57 -8.95 -15.58
N VAL A 142 4.32 -10.25 -15.42
CA VAL A 142 3.27 -10.73 -14.50
C VAL A 142 3.60 -10.40 -13.04
N ASN A 143 4.87 -10.51 -12.63
CA ASN A 143 5.28 -10.15 -11.27
C ASN A 143 5.05 -8.65 -10.99
N ILE A 144 5.38 -7.76 -11.94
CA ILE A 144 5.20 -6.32 -11.76
C ILE A 144 3.72 -5.94 -11.90
N TRP A 145 3.05 -6.38 -12.96
CA TRP A 145 1.69 -5.96 -13.28
C TRP A 145 0.70 -6.33 -12.18
N PHE A 146 0.64 -7.62 -11.81
CA PHE A 146 -0.28 -8.10 -10.78
C PHE A 146 0.03 -7.56 -9.39
N ARG A 147 1.29 -7.22 -9.11
CA ARG A 147 1.64 -6.52 -7.86
C ARG A 147 0.98 -5.15 -7.77
N HIS A 148 0.77 -4.46 -8.88
CA HIS A 148 0.22 -3.11 -8.89
C HIS A 148 -1.31 -3.06 -9.12
N THR A 149 -1.96 -4.17 -9.50
CA THR A 149 -3.40 -4.16 -9.79
C THR A 149 -4.25 -3.80 -8.57
N ILE A 150 -3.77 -4.06 -7.35
CA ILE A 150 -4.56 -3.88 -6.12
C ILE A 150 -4.44 -2.49 -5.49
N PHE A 151 -3.36 -1.75 -5.81
CA PHE A 151 -3.07 -0.44 -5.21
C PHE A 151 -4.18 0.61 -5.37
N PRO A 152 -4.89 0.70 -6.51
CA PRO A 152 -5.96 1.69 -6.68
C PRO A 152 -7.12 1.56 -5.68
N ILE A 153 -7.31 0.38 -5.07
CA ILE A 153 -8.36 0.12 -4.08
C ILE A 153 -7.80 -0.23 -2.70
N TYR A 154 -6.49 -0.13 -2.50
CA TYR A 154 -5.86 -0.58 -1.27
C TYR A 154 -5.74 0.57 -0.25
N PRO A 155 -6.55 0.58 0.83
CA PRO A 155 -6.64 1.73 1.74
C PRO A 155 -5.41 1.92 2.61
N MET A 156 -4.51 0.94 2.68
CA MET A 156 -3.24 1.08 3.41
C MET A 156 -2.10 1.62 2.53
N SER A 157 -2.36 1.93 1.26
CA SER A 157 -1.37 2.58 0.41
C SER A 157 -1.27 4.07 0.75
N SER A 158 -0.07 4.57 1.01
CA SER A 158 0.15 6.02 1.21
C SER A 158 -0.36 6.88 0.04
N PHE A 159 -0.29 6.36 -1.19
CA PHE A 159 -0.86 7.05 -2.37
C PHE A 159 -2.39 7.15 -2.31
N PHE A 160 -3.04 6.08 -1.89
CA PHE A 160 -4.49 6.05 -1.73
C PHE A 160 -4.93 7.03 -0.63
N LEU A 161 -4.21 7.03 0.50
CA LEU A 161 -4.47 7.93 1.63
C LEU A 161 -4.30 9.39 1.26
N LEU A 162 -3.23 9.71 0.53
CA LEU A 162 -3.02 11.07 0.03
C LEU A 162 -4.13 11.49 -0.95
N ALA A 163 -4.58 10.59 -1.83
CA ALA A 163 -5.69 10.88 -2.74
C ALA A 163 -7.00 11.18 -2.00
N VAL A 164 -7.32 10.40 -0.95
CA VAL A 164 -8.48 10.67 -0.08
C VAL A 164 -8.34 12.04 0.59
N ALA A 165 -7.19 12.33 1.18
CA ALA A 165 -6.93 13.58 1.87
C ALA A 165 -7.06 14.81 0.95
N LEU A 166 -6.50 14.74 -0.26
CA LEU A 166 -6.54 15.85 -1.22
C LEU A 166 -7.90 16.05 -1.89
N THR A 167 -8.65 14.98 -2.12
CA THR A 167 -9.94 15.05 -2.82
C THR A 167 -11.13 15.21 -1.88
N GLY A 168 -10.95 14.94 -0.58
CA GLY A 168 -12.04 14.90 0.41
C GLY A 168 -13.06 13.77 0.17
N VAL A 169 -12.78 12.86 -0.76
CA VAL A 169 -13.68 11.74 -1.10
C VAL A 169 -13.50 10.62 -0.07
N SER A 170 -14.60 10.06 0.44
CA SER A 170 -14.52 8.96 1.40
C SER A 170 -13.80 7.72 0.83
N VAL A 171 -13.14 6.96 1.71
CA VAL A 171 -12.39 5.74 1.35
C VAL A 171 -13.26 4.78 0.54
N VAL A 172 -14.49 4.53 0.99
CA VAL A 172 -15.42 3.60 0.33
C VAL A 172 -15.82 4.11 -1.06
N SER A 173 -16.04 5.42 -1.21
CA SER A 173 -16.40 6.01 -2.51
C SER A 173 -15.22 5.91 -3.49
N LEU A 174 -14.00 6.20 -3.04
CA LEU A 174 -12.81 6.09 -3.89
C LEU A 174 -12.54 4.64 -4.30
N ILE A 175 -12.64 3.67 -3.37
CA ILE A 175 -12.55 2.24 -3.68
C ILE A 175 -13.57 1.88 -4.76
N THR A 176 -14.84 2.23 -4.55
CA THR A 176 -15.93 1.90 -5.48
C THR A 176 -15.69 2.46 -6.88
N ARG A 177 -15.18 3.70 -6.98
CA ARG A 177 -14.83 4.34 -8.25
C ARG A 177 -13.63 3.69 -8.94
N GLN A 178 -12.68 3.14 -8.18
CA GLN A 178 -11.48 2.50 -8.71
C GLN A 178 -11.65 1.00 -8.98
N MET A 179 -12.71 0.36 -8.47
CA MET A 179 -13.01 -1.05 -8.75
C MET A 179 -13.05 -1.39 -10.24
N PRO A 180 -13.72 -0.62 -11.14
CA PRO A 180 -13.71 -0.90 -12.57
C PRO A 180 -12.30 -0.88 -13.18
N VAL A 181 -11.43 0.03 -12.70
CA VAL A 181 -10.03 0.12 -13.14
C VAL A 181 -9.27 -1.14 -12.72
N VAL A 182 -9.42 -1.59 -11.48
CA VAL A 182 -8.78 -2.84 -11.01
C VAL A 182 -9.26 -4.05 -11.80
N VAL A 183 -10.57 -4.16 -12.06
CA VAL A 183 -11.13 -5.24 -12.89
C VAL A 183 -10.53 -5.21 -14.29
N ALA A 184 -10.45 -4.04 -14.92
CA ALA A 184 -9.80 -3.90 -16.22
C ALA A 184 -8.32 -4.28 -16.17
N MET A 185 -7.57 -3.85 -15.15
CA MET A 185 -6.16 -4.21 -14.98
C MET A 185 -5.97 -5.72 -14.80
N VAL A 186 -6.84 -6.40 -14.05
CA VAL A 186 -6.78 -7.86 -13.87
C VAL A 186 -7.08 -8.57 -15.18
N ILE A 187 -8.13 -8.17 -15.90
CA ILE A 187 -8.50 -8.76 -17.20
C ILE A 187 -7.38 -8.57 -18.21
N LEU A 188 -6.89 -7.34 -18.41
CA LEU A 188 -5.83 -7.04 -19.35
C LEU A 188 -4.51 -7.73 -18.96
N GLY A 189 -4.18 -7.73 -17.67
CA GLY A 189 -3.02 -8.44 -17.12
C GLY A 189 -3.04 -9.92 -17.45
N PHE A 190 -4.19 -10.56 -17.25
CA PHE A 190 -4.36 -11.98 -17.52
C PHE A 190 -4.34 -12.29 -19.02
N LEU A 191 -5.01 -11.46 -19.83
CA LEU A 191 -5.03 -11.61 -21.28
C LEU A 191 -3.62 -11.48 -21.87
N ILE A 192 -2.88 -10.42 -21.53
CA ILE A 192 -1.54 -10.18 -22.06
C ILE A 192 -0.54 -11.20 -21.51
N GLY A 193 -0.57 -11.46 -20.20
CA GLY A 193 0.39 -12.34 -19.53
C GLY A 193 0.29 -13.80 -19.95
N PHE A 194 -0.93 -14.28 -20.21
CA PHE A 194 -1.19 -15.70 -20.49
C PHE A 194 -1.75 -15.96 -21.90
N TRP A 195 -1.64 -15.00 -22.82
CA TRP A 195 -2.07 -15.21 -24.20
C TRP A 195 -1.34 -16.39 -24.81
N ARG A 196 -2.11 -17.38 -25.29
CA ARG A 196 -1.65 -18.64 -25.89
C ARG A 196 -0.78 -19.51 -24.96
N VAL A 197 -0.92 -19.36 -23.65
CA VAL A 197 -0.24 -20.19 -22.65
C VAL A 197 -1.17 -21.31 -22.21
N ALA A 198 -0.72 -22.56 -22.19
CA ALA A 198 -1.52 -23.68 -21.66
C ALA A 198 -1.64 -23.57 -20.13
N SER A 199 -2.73 -24.06 -19.54
CA SER A 199 -2.85 -24.12 -18.07
C SER A 199 -2.16 -25.37 -17.54
N VAL A 200 -1.30 -25.21 -16.54
CA VAL A 200 -0.75 -26.31 -15.75
C VAL A 200 -1.48 -26.35 -14.41
N ARG A 201 -1.98 -27.53 -14.04
CA ARG A 201 -2.67 -27.77 -12.76
C ARG A 201 -1.83 -28.66 -11.87
N HIS A 202 -1.92 -28.44 -10.57
CA HIS A 202 -1.14 -29.13 -9.55
C HIS A 202 -1.98 -30.19 -8.86
N GLU A 203 -1.32 -31.29 -8.47
CA GLU A 203 -1.91 -32.23 -7.52
C GLU A 203 -2.07 -31.54 -6.15
N PRO A 204 -3.13 -31.88 -5.40
CA PRO A 204 -3.36 -31.29 -4.09
C PRO A 204 -2.15 -31.48 -3.17
N SER A 205 -1.84 -30.46 -2.36
CA SER A 205 -0.81 -30.54 -1.32
C SER A 205 -1.07 -31.75 -0.40
N LYS A 206 0.01 -32.39 0.07
CA LYS A 206 -0.08 -33.47 1.06
C LYS A 206 -0.65 -32.97 2.39
N ASP A 207 -0.42 -31.71 2.70
CA ASP A 207 -1.07 -31.03 3.82
C ASP A 207 -2.52 -30.69 3.47
N GLY A 208 -3.43 -31.02 4.38
CA GLY A 208 -4.87 -30.83 4.16
C GLY A 208 -5.19 -29.36 3.87
N LEU A 209 -6.03 -29.12 2.85
CA LEU A 209 -6.44 -27.79 2.39
C LEU A 209 -6.88 -26.85 3.54
N GLY A 210 -7.52 -27.41 4.57
CA GLY A 210 -7.97 -26.69 5.76
C GLY A 210 -6.85 -26.19 6.66
N THR A 211 -5.70 -26.88 6.71
CA THR A 211 -4.53 -26.43 7.47
C THR A 211 -3.89 -25.22 6.80
N ASN A 212 -3.68 -25.28 5.49
CA ASN A 212 -3.07 -24.19 4.71
C ASN A 212 -3.97 -22.94 4.71
N PHE A 213 -5.28 -23.13 4.64
CA PHE A 213 -6.22 -22.02 4.76
C PHE A 213 -6.19 -21.35 6.14
N LYS A 214 -6.03 -22.12 7.22
CA LYS A 214 -5.86 -21.57 8.58
C LYS A 214 -4.56 -20.77 8.71
N VAL A 215 -3.46 -21.27 8.13
CA VAL A 215 -2.17 -20.56 8.13
C VAL A 215 -2.28 -19.26 7.33
N LEU A 216 -2.87 -19.32 6.13
CA LEU A 216 -3.16 -18.15 5.30
C LEU A 216 -3.97 -17.11 6.09
N LEU A 217 -5.09 -17.53 6.70
CA LEU A 217 -5.95 -16.61 7.44
C LEU A 217 -5.23 -16.00 8.64
N LYS A 218 -4.45 -16.79 9.39
CA LYS A 218 -3.65 -16.31 10.52
C LYS A 218 -2.65 -15.24 10.08
N ALA A 219 -1.95 -15.48 8.97
CA ALA A 219 -0.95 -14.55 8.49
C ALA A 219 -1.58 -13.32 7.80
N PHE A 220 -2.80 -13.43 7.26
CA PHE A 220 -3.55 -12.31 6.67
C PHE A 220 -4.32 -11.49 7.71
N ALA A 221 -4.57 -12.04 8.90
CA ALA A 221 -5.45 -11.45 9.90
C ALA A 221 -5.10 -9.99 10.26
N PRO A 222 -3.82 -9.60 10.49
CA PRO A 222 -3.49 -8.21 10.82
C PRO A 222 -3.92 -7.21 9.74
N ILE A 223 -3.69 -7.53 8.47
CA ILE A 223 -4.13 -6.70 7.32
C ILE A 223 -5.64 -6.67 7.24
N LEU A 224 -6.30 -7.82 7.40
CA LEU A 224 -7.75 -7.91 7.36
C LEU A 224 -8.40 -7.06 8.47
N VAL A 225 -7.87 -7.14 9.70
CA VAL A 225 -8.31 -6.33 10.84
C VAL A 225 -8.19 -4.84 10.53
N MET A 226 -7.07 -4.40 9.96
CA MET A 226 -6.89 -3.00 9.56
C MET A 226 -7.92 -2.57 8.50
N ILE A 227 -8.11 -3.36 7.43
CA ILE A 227 -9.07 -3.03 6.38
C ILE A 227 -10.50 -2.96 6.95
N LEU A 228 -10.88 -3.95 7.76
CA LEU A 228 -12.20 -4.00 8.38
C LEU A 228 -12.43 -2.82 9.33
N ALA A 229 -11.42 -2.40 10.09
CA ALA A 229 -11.52 -1.21 10.95
C ALA A 229 -11.79 0.06 10.13
N ILE A 230 -11.06 0.28 9.02
CA ILE A 230 -11.26 1.43 8.13
C ILE A 230 -12.68 1.44 7.56
N VAL A 231 -13.15 0.29 7.10
CA VAL A 231 -14.50 0.15 6.53
C VAL A 231 -15.57 0.35 7.61
N ALA A 232 -15.40 -0.24 8.80
CA ALA A 232 -16.32 -0.09 9.91
C ALA A 232 -16.45 1.37 10.35
N PHE A 233 -15.33 2.09 10.51
CA PHE A 233 -15.36 3.51 10.85
C PHE A 233 -16.11 4.34 9.80
N ASN A 234 -15.95 4.04 8.51
CA ASN A 234 -16.67 4.73 7.45
C ASN A 234 -18.18 4.42 7.47
N ILE A 235 -18.57 3.17 7.73
CA ILE A 235 -19.99 2.76 7.81
C ILE A 235 -20.67 3.40 9.02
N VAL A 236 -20.03 3.39 10.19
CA VAL A 236 -20.56 4.00 11.41
C VAL A 236 -20.86 5.48 11.16
N ARG A 237 -19.91 6.23 10.59
CA ARG A 237 -20.12 7.65 10.25
C ARG A 237 -21.20 7.88 9.20
N ALA A 238 -21.29 7.01 8.20
CA ALA A 238 -22.38 7.08 7.22
C ALA A 238 -23.75 6.90 7.91
N GLY A 239 -23.83 6.10 8.98
CA GLY A 239 -25.03 5.95 9.81
C GLY A 239 -25.29 7.12 10.76
N GLU A 240 -24.24 7.71 11.35
CA GLU A 240 -24.33 8.88 12.23
C GLU A 240 -24.78 10.15 11.47
N ALA A 241 -24.46 10.28 10.18
CA ALA A 241 -24.99 11.34 9.33
C ALA A 241 -26.54 11.35 9.26
N PHE A 242 -27.20 10.24 9.61
CA PHE A 242 -28.65 10.13 9.71
C PHE A 242 -29.20 10.28 11.15
N ASN A 243 -28.34 10.46 12.17
CA ASN A 243 -28.74 10.60 13.56
C ASN A 243 -28.16 11.87 14.21
N PRO A 244 -28.94 12.95 14.36
CA PRO A 244 -28.45 14.28 14.78
C PRO A 244 -27.96 14.36 16.24
N PHE A 245 -28.01 13.26 17.00
CA PHE A 245 -27.59 13.21 18.40
C PHE A 245 -26.22 12.54 18.62
N VAL A 246 -25.55 12.08 17.56
CA VAL A 246 -24.24 11.43 17.69
C VAL A 246 -23.11 12.43 17.48
N ILE A 247 -22.13 12.42 18.38
CA ILE A 247 -20.95 13.29 18.33
C ILE A 247 -20.20 12.98 17.02
N PRO A 248 -19.95 13.96 16.14
CA PRO A 248 -19.21 13.72 14.90
C PRO A 248 -17.79 13.28 15.24
N ILE A 249 -17.49 12.00 15.03
CA ILE A 249 -16.14 11.46 15.14
C ILE A 249 -15.34 11.98 13.95
N ASP A 250 -14.31 12.77 14.22
CA ASP A 250 -13.44 13.32 13.18
C ASP A 250 -12.77 12.18 12.39
N ALA A 251 -13.01 12.19 11.07
CA ALA A 251 -12.45 11.23 10.11
C ALA A 251 -10.93 11.26 10.04
N THR A 252 -10.32 12.32 10.57
CA THR A 252 -8.91 12.61 10.36
C THR A 252 -8.01 11.47 10.78
N TYR A 253 -8.29 10.79 11.92
CA TYR A 253 -7.39 9.78 12.49
C TYR A 253 -7.76 8.32 12.22
N ASP A 254 -8.82 8.03 11.45
CA ASP A 254 -9.33 6.65 11.28
C ASP A 254 -8.27 5.67 10.78
N VAL A 255 -7.46 6.12 9.82
CA VAL A 255 -6.47 5.29 9.16
C VAL A 255 -5.31 5.01 10.11
N SER A 256 -4.88 6.03 10.87
CA SER A 256 -3.87 5.88 11.91
C SER A 256 -4.33 4.90 12.99
N ILE A 257 -5.59 5.00 13.43
CA ILE A 257 -6.19 4.08 14.41
C ILE A 257 -6.29 2.66 13.83
N ALA A 258 -6.69 2.51 12.57
CA ALA A 258 -6.74 1.22 11.91
C ALA A 258 -5.35 0.59 11.76
N ALA A 259 -4.32 1.39 11.47
CA ALA A 259 -2.93 0.93 11.44
C ALA A 259 -2.50 0.40 12.82
N LEU A 260 -2.89 1.07 13.91
CA LEU A 260 -2.66 0.58 15.27
C LEU A 260 -3.36 -0.76 15.53
N PHE A 261 -4.61 -0.96 15.08
CA PHE A 261 -5.26 -2.26 15.19
C PHE A 261 -4.52 -3.37 14.43
N GLY A 262 -4.03 -3.07 13.23
CA GLY A 262 -3.17 -3.99 12.47
C GLY A 262 -1.88 -4.34 13.23
N LEU A 263 -1.22 -3.35 13.80
CA LEU A 263 -0.01 -3.51 14.62
C LEU A 263 -0.26 -4.36 15.87
N VAL A 264 -1.32 -4.08 16.62
CA VAL A 264 -1.72 -4.89 17.79
C VAL A 264 -2.03 -6.32 17.35
N GLY A 265 -2.75 -6.48 16.24
CA GLY A 265 -3.07 -7.79 15.67
C GLY A 265 -1.82 -8.64 15.39
N ILE A 266 -0.82 -8.08 14.70
CA ILE A 266 0.42 -8.83 14.42
C ILE A 266 1.22 -9.12 15.69
N LEU A 267 1.30 -8.19 16.65
CA LEU A 267 2.02 -8.40 17.90
C LEU A 267 1.40 -9.52 18.75
N LEU A 268 0.06 -9.59 18.80
CA LEU A 268 -0.66 -10.65 19.52
C LEU A 268 -0.49 -12.02 18.87
N ILE A 269 -0.47 -12.09 17.54
CA ILE A 269 -0.41 -13.35 16.79
C ILE A 269 1.03 -13.86 16.66
N ALA A 270 1.98 -12.97 16.32
CA ALA A 270 3.36 -13.32 16.06
C ALA A 270 4.20 -13.44 17.33
N LYS A 271 3.82 -12.74 18.42
CA LYS A 271 4.57 -12.67 19.69
C LYS A 271 6.08 -12.52 19.46
N PRO A 272 6.52 -11.50 18.70
CA PRO A 272 7.93 -11.34 18.36
C PRO A 272 8.76 -11.17 19.65
N ARG A 273 9.98 -11.74 19.67
CA ARG A 273 10.91 -11.52 20.77
C ARG A 273 11.31 -10.04 20.82
N LEU A 274 11.49 -9.47 22.01
CA LEU A 274 11.84 -8.06 22.19
C LEU A 274 13.08 -7.65 21.37
N ASP A 275 14.05 -8.55 21.22
CA ASP A 275 15.26 -8.34 20.43
C ASP A 275 15.00 -8.07 18.94
N THR A 276 13.85 -8.51 18.43
CA THR A 276 13.41 -8.29 17.03
C THR A 276 12.82 -6.88 16.84
N LEU A 277 12.30 -6.27 17.92
CA LEU A 277 11.75 -4.91 17.91
C LEU A 277 12.83 -3.83 18.04
N LEU A 278 14.01 -4.21 18.55
CA LEU A 278 15.13 -3.30 18.85
C LEU A 278 16.28 -3.39 17.84
N ARG A 279 16.15 -4.21 16.79
CA ARG A 279 17.15 -4.27 15.71
C ARG A 279 16.94 -3.07 14.79
N PRO A 280 17.99 -2.23 14.59
CA PRO A 280 17.91 -1.05 13.74
C PRO A 280 17.72 -1.39 12.26
#